data_AF-A0AAD8KH76-F1
#
_entry.id   AF-A0AAD8KH76-F1
#
_cell.length_a   1.000
_cell.length_b   1.000
_cell.length_c   1.000
_cell.angle_alpha   90.00
_cell.angle_beta   90.00
_cell.angle_gamma   90.00
#
_symmetry.space_group_name_H-M   'P 1'
#
loop_
_entity.id
_entity.type
_entity.pdbx_description
1 polymer ?
#
loop_
_entity_poly.entity_id
_entity_poly.type
_entity_poly.pdbx_seq_one_letter_code
_entity_poly.pdbx_strand_id
1 'polypeptide(L)'
;MGDVLVNEAGSSREVGVCSLDGFWPCPFRGFHCCPDGMTGSKGFPRLMAHIKRMHLSSDDRKSVLRDAVATNVDLFVSVGEALKVSGQWLCGTCMCVHALSRGCHHDTKVIRFNLVAGDVEEYVVGIAKPKVVRDVIPEGLVVVDEVLLDRVFSLPITTVKSIPHSCRMAFAQALRGALDKVIAMPESVEAWVRLLLLPRCTLRVFRPSSRQESRSGNRKSLQCLSIQRSLVAWGDREGFNDLILSLLAQPPRMTSHSDGPTAKVDNFVSCPNVKVCLRKVMDGHFTAAVKVLCSSGVAPFGKDTLRALVDKHPKLPPPTMPETLLSEPSLVTDADNVSGCIKAFPKGTSCGRDGLRAQHLLDAFCGEGSAISDGLLKAITCMVNLCLNGRCPKVLAEFVASAPLTPLLKPDNGIRPIAVGAIWRRLVSKVAMRGVGKEMAKYLGDFQYGVGISNGAEAVLHSANRFLNEFHSDGSLAMLTVDFTNAFNLVDRSTLLREVRTRCPSISLWVDFLYGQSASISGCGIDEMPPASA
;
A
#
# COMPACT_ATOMS: atom_id res chain seq x y z
N MET A 1 -29.12 42.24 -37.29
CA MET A 1 -30.09 42.30 -36.18
C MET A 1 -30.06 40.96 -35.47
N GLY A 2 -29.60 40.95 -34.22
CA GLY A 2 -29.76 39.81 -33.31
C GLY A 2 -28.46 39.12 -32.89
N ASP A 3 -27.73 39.75 -31.97
CA ASP A 3 -26.73 39.13 -31.09
C ASP A 3 -27.34 38.00 -30.25
N VAL A 4 -26.61 36.89 -30.06
CA VAL A 4 -26.63 36.12 -28.79
C VAL A 4 -25.25 35.53 -28.52
N LEU A 5 -24.75 35.89 -27.33
CA LEU A 5 -23.46 35.58 -26.71
C LEU A 5 -23.27 34.09 -26.42
N VAL A 6 -22.06 33.60 -26.67
CA VAL A 6 -21.56 32.30 -26.19
C VAL A 6 -21.01 32.49 -24.78
N ASN A 7 -21.62 31.84 -23.79
CA ASN A 7 -21.11 31.76 -22.42
C ASN A 7 -20.56 30.35 -22.16
N GLU A 8 -19.23 30.23 -22.13
CA GLU A 8 -18.52 29.08 -21.57
C GLU A 8 -18.37 29.28 -20.05
N ALA A 9 -18.98 28.41 -19.26
CA ALA A 9 -18.79 28.36 -17.81
C ALA A 9 -17.88 27.17 -17.46
N GLY A 10 -16.57 27.41 -17.41
CA GLY A 10 -15.60 26.53 -16.77
C GLY A 10 -15.66 26.69 -15.24
N SER A 11 -16.03 25.62 -14.54
CA SER A 11 -16.06 25.58 -13.07
C SER A 11 -14.75 24.99 -12.55
N SER A 12 -13.78 25.86 -12.27
CA SER A 12 -12.59 25.54 -11.48
C SER A 12 -12.96 25.58 -10.01
N ARG A 13 -13.04 24.42 -9.34
CA ARG A 13 -13.19 24.32 -7.89
C ARG A 13 -11.82 24.25 -7.22
N GLU A 14 -11.35 25.41 -6.74
CA GLU A 14 -10.26 25.50 -5.76
C GLU A 14 -10.72 24.90 -4.41
N VAL A 15 -9.89 24.04 -3.83
CA VAL A 15 -10.11 23.44 -2.50
C VAL A 15 -9.63 24.44 -1.45
N GLY A 16 -10.49 25.40 -1.10
CA GLY A 16 -10.30 26.24 0.08
C GLY A 16 -10.63 25.48 1.37
N VAL A 17 -9.86 25.74 2.43
CA VAL A 17 -10.19 25.31 3.80
C VAL A 17 -11.56 25.89 4.17
N CYS A 18 -12.60 25.06 4.11
CA CYS A 18 -13.96 25.47 4.41
C CYS A 18 -14.14 25.55 5.95
N SER A 19 -14.42 26.76 6.46
CA SER A 19 -14.71 26.96 7.89
C SER A 19 -16.08 26.37 8.23
N LEU A 20 -16.14 25.46 9.19
CA LEU A 20 -17.39 25.13 9.87
C LEU A 20 -17.83 26.34 10.71
N ASP A 21 -19.04 26.83 10.47
CA ASP A 21 -19.78 27.79 11.32
C ASP A 21 -19.18 29.19 11.57
N GLY A 22 -18.37 29.73 10.64
CA GLY A 22 -17.90 31.13 10.73
C GLY A 22 -16.86 31.40 11.82
N PHE A 23 -16.23 30.33 12.32
CA PHE A 23 -15.10 30.37 13.24
C PHE A 23 -13.79 30.21 12.47
N TRP A 24 -12.87 31.16 12.68
CA TRP A 24 -11.54 31.13 12.09
C TRP A 24 -10.49 30.95 13.19
N PRO A 25 -9.70 29.85 13.17
CA PRO A 25 -8.67 29.64 14.16
C PRO A 25 -7.52 30.63 13.98
N CYS A 26 -6.90 31.03 15.09
CA CYS A 26 -5.72 31.88 15.08
C CYS A 26 -4.53 31.10 14.46
N PRO A 27 -3.83 31.67 13.45
CA PRO A 27 -2.67 31.01 12.82
C PRO A 27 -1.49 30.85 13.80
N PHE A 28 -1.43 31.68 14.85
CA PHE A 28 -0.39 31.64 15.88
C PHE A 28 -0.74 30.69 17.06
N ARG A 29 -1.46 29.60 16.78
CA ARG A 29 -1.75 28.57 17.80
C ARG A 29 -0.46 28.01 18.40
N GLY A 30 -0.43 27.82 19.72
CA GLY A 30 0.77 27.39 20.44
C GLY A 30 1.80 28.49 20.71
N PHE A 31 1.59 29.72 20.20
CA PHE A 31 2.41 30.88 20.55
C PHE A 31 1.73 31.73 21.62
N HIS A 32 2.52 32.25 22.55
CA HIS A 32 2.05 33.07 23.67
C HIS A 32 0.89 32.37 24.43
N CYS A 33 -0.04 33.14 25.03
CA CYS A 33 -1.19 32.61 25.76
C CYS A 33 -2.32 32.09 24.83
N CYS A 34 -2.01 31.51 23.67
CA CYS A 34 -2.97 30.97 22.71
C CYS A 34 -2.78 29.45 22.51
N PRO A 35 -3.14 28.61 23.51
CA PRO A 35 -2.85 27.17 23.50
C PRO A 35 -3.62 26.38 22.43
N ASP A 36 -4.88 26.74 22.16
CA ASP A 36 -5.79 25.91 21.35
C ASP A 36 -6.07 26.50 19.95
N GLY A 37 -5.56 27.70 19.65
CA GLY A 37 -5.89 28.46 18.43
C GLY A 37 -7.36 28.91 18.33
N MET A 38 -8.20 28.53 19.29
CA MET A 38 -9.63 28.83 19.33
C MET A 38 -9.93 30.01 20.28
N THR A 39 -9.53 31.22 19.92
CA THR A 39 -10.29 32.38 20.40
C THR A 39 -11.47 32.60 19.46
N GLY A 40 -12.48 31.77 19.69
CA GLY A 40 -13.74 31.78 18.95
C GLY A 40 -14.36 33.15 18.97
N SER A 41 -14.22 33.85 17.86
CA SER A 41 -14.83 35.16 17.69
C SER A 41 -15.38 35.20 16.28
N LYS A 42 -16.71 35.08 16.20
CA LYS A 42 -17.46 35.01 14.94
C LYS A 42 -17.05 36.21 14.05
N GLY A 43 -16.40 35.93 12.92
CA GLY A 43 -15.99 36.92 11.91
C GLY A 43 -14.54 37.45 12.01
N PHE A 44 -13.96 37.77 10.84
CA PHE A 44 -12.58 38.27 10.65
C PHE A 44 -12.18 39.50 11.48
N PRO A 45 -13.05 40.49 11.73
CA PRO A 45 -12.67 41.67 12.53
C PRO A 45 -12.22 41.29 13.95
N ARG A 46 -12.85 40.26 14.53
CA ARG A 46 -12.51 39.81 15.88
C ARG A 46 -11.24 38.95 15.91
N LEU A 47 -11.00 38.14 14.88
CA LEU A 47 -9.73 37.44 14.69
C LEU A 47 -8.56 38.43 14.58
N MET A 48 -8.71 39.49 13.77
CA MET A 48 -7.66 40.51 13.61
C MET A 48 -7.45 41.30 14.90
N ALA A 49 -8.50 41.61 15.65
CA ALA A 49 -8.38 42.23 16.97
C ALA A 49 -7.64 41.32 17.96
N HIS A 50 -7.91 40.01 17.95
CA HIS A 50 -7.19 39.02 18.74
C HIS A 50 -5.69 38.99 18.37
N ILE A 51 -5.36 38.89 17.09
CA ILE A 51 -3.97 38.86 16.62
C ILE A 51 -3.22 40.14 17.07
N LYS A 52 -3.82 41.32 16.87
CA LYS A 52 -3.22 42.59 17.28
C LYS A 52 -3.00 42.68 18.79
N ARG A 53 -3.96 42.23 19.60
CA ARG A 53 -3.91 42.34 21.07
C ARG A 53 -3.03 41.28 21.73
N MET A 54 -3.09 40.04 21.26
CA MET A 54 -2.43 38.91 21.91
C MET A 54 -1.04 38.62 21.35
N HIS A 55 -0.86 38.82 20.05
CA HIS A 55 0.35 38.41 19.34
C HIS A 55 1.25 39.58 18.96
N LEU A 56 0.68 40.74 18.60
CA LEU A 56 1.43 41.90 18.09
C LEU A 56 1.48 43.09 19.07
N SER A 57 1.28 42.85 20.37
CA SER A 57 1.11 43.91 21.39
C SER A 57 2.39 44.46 22.01
N SER A 58 3.50 43.71 21.97
CA SER A 58 4.81 44.18 22.46
C SER A 58 5.91 43.81 21.47
N ASP A 59 7.03 44.53 21.51
CA ASP A 59 8.12 44.32 20.56
C ASP A 59 8.81 42.97 20.75
N ASP A 60 8.92 42.46 21.99
CA ASP A 60 9.42 41.11 22.27
C ASP A 60 8.57 40.03 21.58
N ARG A 61 7.25 40.14 21.66
CA ARG A 61 6.30 39.19 21.03
C ARG A 61 6.36 39.26 19.51
N LYS A 62 6.49 40.47 18.97
CA LYS A 62 6.67 40.69 17.52
C LYS A 62 7.97 40.06 17.02
N SER A 63 9.07 40.17 17.78
CA SER A 63 10.35 39.56 17.42
C SER A 63 10.26 38.04 17.36
N VAL A 64 9.71 37.41 18.40
CA VAL A 64 9.52 35.94 18.46
C VAL A 64 8.67 35.44 17.29
N LEU A 65 7.59 36.16 16.96
CA LEU A 65 6.73 35.78 15.84
C LEU A 65 7.37 36.04 14.48
N ARG A 66 8.17 37.10 14.35
CA ARG A 66 8.92 37.36 13.12
C ARG A 66 9.87 36.21 12.84
N ASP A 67 10.61 35.76 13.84
CA ASP A 67 11.56 34.65 13.71
C ASP A 67 10.82 33.33 13.40
N ALA A 68 9.69 33.09 14.08
CA ALA A 68 8.87 31.91 13.83
C ALA A 68 8.27 31.89 12.41
N VAL A 69 7.78 33.03 11.92
CA VAL A 69 7.24 33.16 10.56
C VAL A 69 8.35 33.07 9.51
N ALA A 70 9.56 33.55 9.82
CA ALA A 70 10.73 33.45 8.95
C ALA A 70 11.36 32.04 8.91
N THR A 71 11.03 31.15 9.83
CA THR A 71 11.62 29.80 9.93
C THR A 71 10.63 28.66 9.65
N ASN A 72 9.32 28.88 9.82
CA ASN A 72 8.30 27.84 9.65
C ASN A 72 7.39 28.11 8.44
N VAL A 73 7.50 27.27 7.41
CA VAL A 73 6.74 27.40 6.15
C VAL A 73 5.23 27.27 6.37
N ASP A 74 4.78 26.30 7.17
CA ASP A 74 3.35 26.09 7.45
C ASP A 74 2.73 27.30 8.18
N LEU A 75 3.48 27.88 9.10
CA LEU A 75 3.08 29.10 9.81
C LEU A 75 3.02 30.30 8.85
N PHE A 76 4.03 30.45 7.98
CA PHE A 76 4.06 31.52 6.98
C PHE A 76 2.83 31.46 6.05
N VAL A 77 2.49 30.27 5.56
CA VAL A 77 1.30 30.04 4.71
C VAL A 77 0.01 30.31 5.47
N SER A 78 -0.14 29.77 6.69
CA SER A 78 -1.34 29.94 7.49
C SER A 78 -1.62 31.40 7.86
N VAL A 79 -0.57 32.18 8.15
CA VAL A 79 -0.67 33.63 8.38
C VAL A 79 -1.07 34.35 7.10
N GLY A 80 -0.49 33.99 5.96
CA GLY A 80 -0.83 34.55 4.64
C GLY A 80 -2.30 34.34 4.27
N GLU A 81 -2.84 33.14 4.49
CA GLU A 81 -4.25 32.83 4.26
C GLU A 81 -5.18 33.66 5.15
N ALA A 82 -4.88 33.76 6.46
CA ALA A 82 -5.68 34.56 7.38
C ALA A 82 -5.73 36.05 6.97
N LEU A 83 -4.61 36.58 6.48
CA LEU A 83 -4.48 37.95 6.00
C LEU A 83 -5.23 38.17 4.70
N LYS A 84 -5.09 37.24 3.73
CA LYS A 84 -5.83 37.21 2.46
C LYS A 84 -7.32 37.37 2.67
N VAL A 85 -7.90 36.50 3.50
CA VAL A 85 -9.35 36.49 3.72
C VAL A 85 -9.82 37.72 4.52
N SER A 86 -8.95 38.30 5.34
CA SER A 86 -9.25 39.54 6.07
C SER A 86 -9.09 40.83 5.26
N GLY A 87 -8.56 40.77 4.03
CA GLY A 87 -8.25 41.96 3.22
C GLY A 87 -7.17 42.84 3.85
N GLN A 88 -6.18 42.22 4.49
CA GLN A 88 -5.08 42.91 5.17
C GLN A 88 -3.73 42.29 4.79
N TRP A 89 -2.64 43.01 5.04
CA TRP A 89 -1.27 42.52 4.86
C TRP A 89 -0.44 42.80 6.11
N LEU A 90 0.60 42.00 6.34
CA LEU A 90 1.51 42.14 7.47
C LEU A 90 2.84 42.72 7.00
N CYS A 91 3.28 43.81 7.61
CA CYS A 91 4.63 44.34 7.41
C CYS A 91 5.63 43.58 8.28
N GLY A 92 6.54 42.84 7.68
CA GLY A 92 7.61 42.09 8.36
C GLY A 92 8.59 42.96 9.14
N THR A 93 8.76 44.22 8.74
CA THR A 93 9.72 45.14 9.37
C THR A 93 9.28 45.60 10.76
N CYS A 94 7.98 45.85 10.96
CA CYS A 94 7.42 46.28 12.26
C CYS A 94 6.40 45.30 12.85
N MET A 95 6.08 44.21 12.14
CA MET A 95 5.04 43.25 12.47
C MET A 95 3.66 43.90 12.69
N CYS A 96 3.34 44.95 11.92
CA CYS A 96 2.04 45.62 11.95
C CYS A 96 1.16 45.16 10.78
N VAL A 97 -0.14 45.00 11.05
CA VAL A 97 -1.14 44.60 10.06
C VAL A 97 -1.87 45.83 9.51
N HIS A 98 -1.89 45.97 8.19
CA HIS A 98 -2.45 47.10 7.45
C HIS A 98 -3.52 46.65 6.47
N ALA A 99 -4.48 47.53 6.16
CA ALA A 99 -5.38 47.30 5.03
C ALA A 99 -4.58 47.33 3.71
N LEU A 100 -5.04 46.61 2.68
CA LEU A 100 -4.33 46.53 1.38
C LEU A 100 -4.08 47.91 0.74
N SER A 101 -4.95 48.90 1.01
CA SER A 101 -4.82 50.27 0.51
C SER A 101 -3.85 51.16 1.29
N ARG A 102 -3.30 50.69 2.42
CA ARG A 102 -2.43 51.48 3.30
C ARG A 102 -0.98 51.01 3.24
N GLY A 103 -0.07 51.97 3.08
CA GLY A 103 1.36 51.75 3.27
C GLY A 103 1.77 51.74 4.74
N CYS A 104 2.88 51.07 5.03
CA CYS A 104 3.56 51.11 6.33
C CYS A 104 4.71 52.12 6.26
N HIS A 105 4.72 53.09 7.16
CA HIS A 105 5.73 54.16 7.22
C HIS A 105 6.87 53.76 8.16
N HIS A 106 8.09 53.82 7.63
CA HIS A 106 9.33 53.68 8.38
C HIS A 106 10.23 54.88 8.10
N ASP A 107 11.17 55.17 9.00
CA ASP A 107 12.00 56.39 8.99
C ASP A 107 12.73 56.66 7.67
N THR A 108 12.95 55.64 6.84
CA THR A 108 13.68 55.73 5.58
C THR A 108 12.89 55.31 4.34
N LYS A 109 11.66 54.80 4.47
CA LYS A 109 10.83 54.32 3.34
C LYS A 109 9.38 54.04 3.71
N VAL A 110 8.51 54.10 2.70
CA VAL A 110 7.12 53.62 2.80
C VAL A 110 7.01 52.27 2.09
N ILE A 111 6.69 51.21 2.84
CA ILE A 111 6.44 49.87 2.30
C ILE A 111 4.97 49.79 1.91
N ARG A 112 4.68 49.44 0.66
CA ARG A 112 3.30 49.26 0.16
C ARG A 112 3.06 47.82 -0.25
N PHE A 113 1.83 47.38 -0.10
CA PHE A 113 1.37 46.12 -0.67
C PHE A 113 1.16 46.31 -2.19
N ASN A 114 1.83 45.50 -3.01
CA ASN A 114 1.72 45.52 -4.46
C ASN A 114 1.25 44.14 -4.95
N LEU A 115 0.12 44.09 -5.66
CA LEU A 115 -0.27 42.90 -6.44
C LEU A 115 0.49 42.93 -7.76
N VAL A 116 1.42 41.99 -7.95
CA VAL A 116 2.02 41.75 -9.27
C VAL A 116 1.27 40.60 -9.92
N ALA A 117 0.67 40.84 -11.08
CA ALA A 117 -0.06 39.82 -11.84
C ALA A 117 0.91 38.71 -12.29
N GLY A 118 0.76 37.50 -11.75
CA GLY A 118 1.54 36.32 -12.12
C GLY A 118 2.38 35.70 -11.00
N ASP A 119 2.54 36.37 -9.85
CA ASP A 119 3.20 35.81 -8.67
C ASP A 119 2.19 35.35 -7.62
N VAL A 120 2.55 34.31 -6.85
CA VAL A 120 1.77 33.82 -5.71
C VAL A 120 1.61 34.98 -4.71
N GLU A 121 0.36 35.35 -4.39
CA GLU A 121 0.07 36.51 -3.53
C GLU A 121 0.70 36.36 -2.13
N GLU A 122 1.75 37.12 -1.83
CA GLU A 122 2.38 37.13 -0.50
C GLU A 122 1.80 38.26 0.38
N TYR A 123 0.86 37.90 1.26
CA TYR A 123 0.24 38.82 2.22
C TYR A 123 1.13 39.16 3.43
N VAL A 124 2.34 38.59 3.50
CA VAL A 124 3.40 38.91 4.47
C VAL A 124 4.56 39.57 3.72
N VAL A 125 4.73 40.87 3.89
CA VAL A 125 5.69 41.67 3.10
C VAL A 125 6.91 42.02 3.94
N GLY A 126 8.11 41.65 3.48
CA GLY A 126 9.36 41.97 4.16
C GLY A 126 9.84 40.90 5.17
N ILE A 127 9.14 39.78 5.26
CA ILE A 127 9.71 38.51 5.74
C ILE A 127 9.86 37.64 4.51
N ALA A 128 11.08 37.20 4.18
CA ALA A 128 11.25 36.26 3.08
C ALA A 128 10.53 34.96 3.44
N LYS A 129 9.71 34.44 2.52
CA LYS A 129 9.14 33.10 2.66
C LYS A 129 10.28 32.13 3.01
N PRO A 130 10.19 31.38 4.12
CA PRO A 130 11.25 30.46 4.52
C PRO A 130 11.55 29.54 3.35
N LYS A 131 12.75 29.67 2.80
CA LYS A 131 13.22 28.72 1.80
C LYS A 131 13.41 27.42 2.55
N VAL A 132 12.80 26.35 2.06
CA VAL A 132 13.19 25.00 2.48
C VAL A 132 14.70 24.96 2.30
N VAL A 133 15.47 24.86 3.38
CA VAL A 133 16.90 24.59 3.32
C VAL A 133 17.00 23.20 2.73
N ARG A 134 17.06 23.16 1.40
CA ARG A 134 17.60 22.07 0.61
C ARG A 134 19.11 22.19 0.79
N ASP A 135 19.64 21.49 1.78
CA ASP A 135 21.06 21.18 1.73
C ASP A 135 21.31 20.32 0.49
N VAL A 136 22.08 20.93 -0.42
CA VAL A 136 22.89 20.37 -1.51
C VAL A 136 22.55 18.93 -1.93
N ILE A 137 21.79 18.78 -3.03
CA ILE A 137 22.20 18.08 -4.28
C ILE A 137 21.37 18.68 -5.43
N PRO A 138 21.93 19.02 -6.60
CA PRO A 138 21.11 19.33 -7.78
C PRO A 138 20.51 18.05 -8.39
N GLU A 139 19.72 17.26 -7.65
CA GLU A 139 19.09 15.99 -8.09
C GLU A 139 17.92 15.67 -7.14
N GLY A 140 16.67 15.90 -7.56
CA GLY A 140 15.50 15.87 -6.65
C GLY A 140 14.24 15.25 -7.21
N LEU A 141 14.30 14.52 -8.33
CA LEU A 141 13.23 13.64 -8.73
C LEU A 141 13.48 12.29 -8.06
N VAL A 142 12.56 11.81 -7.23
CA VAL A 142 12.60 10.40 -6.79
C VAL A 142 12.60 9.56 -8.07
N VAL A 143 13.71 8.88 -8.35
CA VAL A 143 13.79 7.94 -9.46
C VAL A 143 12.88 6.77 -9.11
N VAL A 144 11.91 6.51 -9.97
CA VAL A 144 10.88 5.48 -9.75
C VAL A 144 11.28 4.22 -10.50
N ASP A 145 12.16 3.45 -9.87
CA ASP A 145 12.77 2.24 -10.41
C ASP A 145 12.66 1.06 -9.44
N GLU A 146 13.28 -0.07 -9.79
CA GLU A 146 13.36 -1.27 -8.95
C GLU A 146 14.09 -1.04 -7.62
N VAL A 147 15.05 -0.10 -7.57
CA VAL A 147 15.81 0.21 -6.35
C VAL A 147 14.92 0.91 -5.33
N LEU A 148 14.09 1.85 -5.79
CA LEU A 148 13.07 2.45 -4.93
C LEU A 148 12.06 1.40 -4.46
N LEU A 149 11.62 0.52 -5.36
CA LEU A 149 10.66 -0.53 -5.04
C LEU A 149 11.18 -1.42 -3.89
N ASP A 150 12.45 -1.85 -4.00
CA ASP A 150 13.10 -2.67 -2.99
C ASP A 150 13.17 -1.97 -1.62
N ARG A 151 13.65 -0.72 -1.61
CA ARG A 151 13.73 0.12 -0.40
C ARG A 151 12.39 0.29 0.28
N VAL A 152 11.31 0.52 -0.48
CA VAL A 152 9.98 0.67 0.12
C VAL A 152 9.43 -0.68 0.57
N PHE A 153 9.73 -1.77 -0.13
CA PHE A 153 9.31 -3.13 0.22
C PHE A 153 9.95 -3.64 1.51
N SER A 154 11.20 -3.26 1.81
CA SER A 154 11.90 -3.60 3.04
C SER A 154 11.34 -2.90 4.29
N LEU A 155 10.63 -1.77 4.13
CA LEU A 155 10.02 -1.07 5.27
C LEU A 155 8.97 -1.94 5.99
N PRO A 156 8.78 -1.80 7.32
CA PRO A 156 7.77 -2.54 8.07
C PRO A 156 6.39 -1.86 8.03
N ILE A 157 5.84 -1.67 6.82
CA ILE A 157 4.56 -1.00 6.58
C ILE A 157 3.40 -1.99 6.63
N THR A 158 2.38 -1.66 7.42
CA THR A 158 1.13 -2.42 7.48
C THR A 158 0.04 -1.65 6.75
N THR A 159 -0.65 -2.30 5.82
CA THR A 159 -1.85 -1.77 5.16
C THR A 159 -3.14 -2.20 5.89
N VAL A 160 -4.18 -1.37 5.82
CA VAL A 160 -5.50 -1.69 6.40
C VAL A 160 -6.07 -2.98 5.80
N LYS A 161 -6.90 -3.71 6.55
CA LYS A 161 -7.51 -4.96 6.08
C LYS A 161 -8.60 -4.74 5.02
N SER A 162 -9.32 -3.62 5.14
CA SER A 162 -10.37 -3.16 4.25
C SER A 162 -10.31 -1.64 4.15
N ILE A 163 -10.67 -1.11 2.99
CA ILE A 163 -10.68 0.33 2.70
C ILE A 163 -11.93 0.95 3.35
N PRO A 164 -11.80 2.02 4.16
CA PRO A 164 -12.95 2.73 4.71
C PRO A 164 -13.91 3.17 3.61
N HIS A 165 -15.22 3.03 3.83
CA HIS A 165 -16.24 3.24 2.80
C HIS A 165 -16.09 4.58 2.04
N SER A 166 -15.86 5.66 2.77
CA SER A 166 -15.64 7.02 2.23
C SER A 166 -14.37 7.18 1.37
N CYS A 167 -13.43 6.24 1.43
CA CYS A 167 -12.17 6.26 0.67
C CYS A 167 -12.21 5.36 -0.57
N ARG A 168 -13.19 4.45 -0.67
CA ARG A 168 -13.21 3.38 -1.68
C ARG A 168 -13.24 3.93 -3.11
N MET A 169 -14.07 4.93 -3.37
CA MET A 169 -14.19 5.55 -4.69
C MET A 169 -12.87 6.23 -5.11
N ALA A 170 -12.26 7.01 -4.21
CA ALA A 170 -10.99 7.68 -4.48
C ALA A 170 -9.85 6.67 -4.72
N PHE A 171 -9.82 5.56 -3.97
CA PHE A 171 -8.86 4.47 -4.22
C PHE A 171 -9.13 3.78 -5.55
N ALA A 172 -10.39 3.52 -5.92
CA ALA A 172 -10.74 2.91 -7.20
C ALA A 172 -10.24 3.76 -8.39
N GLN A 173 -10.39 5.09 -8.30
CA GLN A 173 -9.87 6.03 -9.30
C GLN A 173 -8.34 6.03 -9.35
N ALA A 174 -7.67 6.08 -8.20
CA ALA A 174 -6.21 6.03 -8.13
C ALA A 174 -5.64 4.72 -8.70
N LEU A 175 -6.28 3.58 -8.37
CA LEU A 175 -5.91 2.27 -8.89
C LEU A 175 -6.14 2.18 -10.40
N ARG A 176 -7.30 2.63 -10.90
CA ARG A 176 -7.58 2.66 -12.33
C ARG A 176 -6.55 3.53 -13.07
N GLY A 177 -6.24 4.72 -12.56
CA GLY A 177 -5.24 5.60 -13.16
C GLY A 177 -3.82 4.98 -13.18
N ALA A 178 -3.44 4.23 -12.15
CA ALA A 178 -2.18 3.49 -12.15
C ALA A 178 -2.17 2.35 -13.18
N LEU A 179 -3.27 1.60 -13.30
CA LEU A 179 -3.44 0.55 -14.30
C LEU A 179 -3.44 1.10 -15.72
N ASP A 180 -4.16 2.20 -15.98
CA ASP A 180 -4.21 2.83 -17.30
C ASP A 180 -2.82 3.28 -17.77
N LYS A 181 -1.96 3.78 -16.86
CA LYS A 181 -0.55 4.10 -17.16
C LYS A 181 0.27 2.87 -17.55
N VAL A 182 0.08 1.75 -16.83
CA VAL A 182 0.73 0.47 -17.17
C VAL A 182 0.24 -0.04 -18.53
N ILE A 183 -1.06 0.08 -18.82
CA ILE A 183 -1.63 -0.37 -20.09
C ILE A 183 -1.12 0.49 -21.25
N ALA A 184 -1.00 1.80 -21.06
CA ALA A 184 -0.48 2.71 -22.08
C ALA A 184 1.03 2.51 -22.32
N MET A 185 1.79 2.18 -21.27
CA MET A 185 3.25 2.05 -21.32
C MET A 185 3.71 0.76 -20.61
N PRO A 186 3.44 -0.43 -21.19
CA PRO A 186 3.71 -1.71 -20.54
C PRO A 186 5.20 -1.98 -20.31
N GLU A 187 6.10 -1.35 -21.07
CA GLU A 187 7.55 -1.47 -20.89
C GLU A 187 8.11 -0.48 -19.84
N SER A 188 7.30 0.43 -19.31
CA SER A 188 7.74 1.45 -18.36
C SER A 188 7.88 0.89 -16.95
N VAL A 189 9.11 0.75 -16.47
CA VAL A 189 9.41 0.36 -15.07
C VAL A 189 8.71 1.30 -14.09
N GLU A 190 8.75 2.62 -14.32
CA GLU A 190 8.10 3.63 -13.49
C GLU A 190 6.59 3.39 -13.33
N ALA A 191 5.88 3.06 -14.42
CA ALA A 191 4.45 2.80 -14.37
C ALA A 191 4.11 1.59 -13.48
N TRP A 192 4.87 0.51 -13.63
CA TRP A 192 4.70 -0.71 -12.83
C TRP A 192 5.09 -0.51 -11.37
N VAL A 193 6.21 0.16 -11.10
CA VAL A 193 6.65 0.46 -9.73
C VAL A 193 5.60 1.31 -9.01
N ARG A 194 5.01 2.32 -9.66
CA ARG A 194 3.89 3.07 -9.07
C ARG A 194 2.69 2.17 -8.76
N LEU A 195 2.29 1.29 -9.68
CA LEU A 195 1.19 0.35 -9.42
C LEU A 195 1.47 -0.53 -8.17
N LEU A 196 2.70 -1.02 -8.03
CA LEU A 196 3.11 -1.88 -6.90
C LEU A 196 3.24 -1.12 -5.58
N LEU A 197 3.59 0.17 -5.62
CA LEU A 197 3.73 1.02 -4.43
C LEU A 197 2.42 1.63 -3.95
N LEU A 198 1.40 1.72 -4.81
CA LEU A 198 0.11 2.36 -4.50
C LEU A 198 -0.48 1.94 -3.14
N PRO A 199 -0.60 0.64 -2.77
CA PRO A 199 -1.20 0.26 -1.50
C PRO A 199 -0.35 0.70 -0.29
N ARG A 200 0.98 0.62 -0.41
CA ARG A 200 1.90 1.03 0.68
C ARG A 200 1.95 2.54 0.86
N CYS A 201 1.71 3.31 -0.19
CA CYS A 201 1.63 4.77 -0.10
C CYS A 201 0.29 5.23 0.47
N THR A 202 -0.82 4.61 0.05
CA THR A 202 -2.17 5.15 0.27
C THR A 202 -2.98 4.46 1.36
N LEU A 203 -2.75 3.17 1.64
CA LEU A 203 -3.58 2.36 2.53
C LEU A 203 -2.92 2.03 3.88
N ARG A 204 -1.95 2.84 4.31
CA ARG A 204 -1.20 2.65 5.57
C ARG A 204 -2.12 2.67 6.79
N VAL A 205 -1.84 1.80 7.76
CA VAL A 205 -2.47 1.87 9.08
C VAL A 205 -1.96 3.10 9.83
N PHE A 206 -2.88 3.98 10.20
CA PHE A 206 -2.62 5.17 11.02
C PHE A 206 -2.12 4.76 12.40
N ARG A 207 -1.02 5.38 12.83
CA ARG A 207 -0.43 5.18 14.16
C ARG A 207 -0.77 6.38 15.05
N PRO A 208 -1.60 6.20 16.09
CA PRO A 208 -1.91 7.28 17.01
C PRO A 208 -0.67 7.64 17.82
N SER A 209 -0.40 8.94 17.94
CA SER A 209 0.73 9.49 18.71
C SER A 209 0.32 9.93 20.12
N SER A 210 -0.99 9.98 20.41
CA SER A 210 -1.52 10.37 21.71
C SER A 210 -2.62 9.42 22.23
N ARG A 211 -2.89 9.46 23.54
CA ARG A 211 -4.01 8.73 24.16
C ARG A 211 -5.36 9.14 23.58
N GLN A 212 -5.51 10.41 23.21
CA GLN A 212 -6.74 10.93 22.61
C GLN A 212 -6.98 10.35 21.20
N GLU A 213 -5.93 10.22 20.41
CA GLU A 213 -5.98 9.58 19.08
C GLU A 213 -6.21 8.07 19.17
N SER A 214 -5.78 7.44 20.26
CA SER A 214 -5.96 6.00 20.49
C SER A 214 -7.41 5.59 20.77
N ARG A 215 -8.29 6.54 21.11
CA ARG A 215 -9.72 6.28 21.34
C ARG A 215 -10.39 5.81 20.04
N SER A 216 -11.18 4.74 20.12
CA SER A 216 -11.73 4.00 18.95
C SER A 216 -12.44 4.89 17.90
N GLY A 217 -13.27 5.85 18.33
CA GLY A 217 -13.96 6.77 17.43
C GLY A 217 -13.00 7.69 16.67
N ASN A 218 -12.07 8.32 17.38
CA ASN A 218 -11.04 9.19 16.79
C ASN A 218 -10.13 8.40 15.85
N ARG A 219 -9.71 7.21 16.26
CA ARG A 219 -8.81 6.36 15.47
C ARG A 219 -9.39 6.01 14.09
N LYS A 220 -10.68 5.65 14.01
CA LYS A 220 -11.33 5.35 12.72
C LYS A 220 -11.40 6.59 11.82
N SER A 221 -11.75 7.74 12.39
CA SER A 221 -11.82 9.01 11.66
C SER A 221 -10.44 9.44 11.14
N LEU A 222 -9.42 9.40 12.00
CA LEU A 222 -8.03 9.72 11.64
C LEU A 222 -7.46 8.76 10.60
N GLN A 223 -7.77 7.47 10.70
CA GLN A 223 -7.42 6.49 9.67
C GLN A 223 -8.02 6.84 8.30
N CYS A 224 -9.29 7.23 8.27
CA CYS A 224 -9.97 7.65 7.04
C CYS A 224 -9.30 8.91 6.46
N LEU A 225 -9.10 9.94 7.30
CA LEU A 225 -8.47 11.19 6.88
C LEU A 225 -7.04 10.98 6.36
N SER A 226 -6.27 10.10 7.02
CA SER A 226 -4.92 9.74 6.60
C SER A 226 -4.90 9.08 5.22
N ILE A 227 -5.85 8.18 4.93
CA ILE A 227 -5.97 7.53 3.62
C ILE A 227 -6.39 8.55 2.56
N GLN A 228 -7.38 9.40 2.84
CA GLN A 228 -7.84 10.44 1.90
C GLN A 228 -6.72 11.40 1.53
N ARG A 229 -5.97 11.91 2.50
CA ARG A 229 -4.79 12.77 2.23
C ARG A 229 -3.75 12.07 1.36
N SER A 230 -3.48 10.80 1.64
CA SER A 230 -2.53 10.02 0.85
C SER A 230 -3.02 9.76 -0.58
N LEU A 231 -4.32 9.56 -0.77
CA LEU A 231 -4.91 9.40 -2.10
C LEU A 231 -4.91 10.70 -2.92
N VAL A 232 -5.14 11.85 -2.28
CA VAL A 232 -5.03 13.15 -2.94
C VAL A 232 -3.58 13.41 -3.36
N ALA A 233 -2.62 13.22 -2.44
CA ALA A 233 -1.20 13.39 -2.74
C ALA A 233 -0.70 12.43 -3.83
N TRP A 234 -1.27 11.21 -3.92
CA TRP A 234 -0.94 10.25 -4.97
C TRP A 234 -1.26 10.76 -6.39
N GLY A 235 -2.32 11.56 -6.54
CA GLY A 235 -2.75 12.11 -7.82
C GLY A 235 -1.83 13.21 -8.36
N ASP A 236 -1.01 13.79 -7.50
CA ASP A 236 -0.08 14.88 -7.81
C ASP A 236 1.37 14.37 -7.91
N ARG A 237 2.17 14.95 -8.83
CA ARG A 237 3.56 14.52 -9.03
C ARG A 237 4.44 14.89 -7.84
N GLU A 238 4.24 16.08 -7.27
CA GLU A 238 4.96 16.51 -6.07
C GLU A 238 4.45 15.73 -4.85
N GLY A 239 3.14 15.58 -4.72
CA GLY A 239 2.53 14.75 -3.67
C GLY A 239 3.00 13.29 -3.66
N PHE A 240 3.25 12.66 -4.81
CA PHE A 240 3.84 11.31 -4.86
C PHE A 240 5.24 11.29 -4.24
N ASN A 241 6.10 12.27 -4.54
CA ASN A 241 7.44 12.34 -3.97
C ASN A 241 7.38 12.53 -2.45
N ASP A 242 6.48 13.38 -1.96
CA ASP A 242 6.28 13.60 -0.53
C ASP A 242 5.83 12.32 0.20
N LEU A 243 4.96 11.54 -0.44
CA LEU A 243 4.54 10.23 0.09
C LEU A 243 5.74 9.29 0.22
N ILE A 244 6.59 9.20 -0.80
CA ILE A 244 7.79 8.35 -0.78
C ILE A 244 8.78 8.82 0.30
N LEU A 245 9.09 10.11 0.36
CA LEU A 245 9.98 10.66 1.37
C LEU A 245 9.44 10.43 2.79
N SER A 246 8.12 10.60 2.99
CA SER A 246 7.44 10.28 4.25
C SER A 246 7.52 8.79 4.62
N LEU A 247 7.55 7.88 3.65
CA LEU A 247 7.73 6.45 3.90
C LEU A 247 9.16 6.14 4.34
N LEU A 248 10.14 6.69 3.62
CA LEU A 248 11.56 6.44 3.86
C LEU A 248 12.09 7.12 5.13
N ALA A 249 11.49 8.23 5.55
CA ALA A 249 11.84 8.94 6.78
C ALA A 249 11.34 8.26 8.07
N GLN A 250 10.58 7.15 7.98
CA GLN A 250 10.13 6.45 9.18
C GLN A 250 11.32 5.81 9.88
N PRO A 251 11.50 6.03 11.20
CA PRO A 251 12.59 5.39 11.92
C PRO A 251 12.46 3.86 11.83
N PRO A 252 13.59 3.14 11.64
CA PRO A 252 13.58 1.68 11.70
C PRO A 252 13.00 1.25 13.04
N ARG A 253 12.23 0.15 13.04
CA ARG A 253 11.63 -0.37 14.27
C ARG A 253 12.74 -0.65 15.27
N MET A 254 12.85 0.17 16.33
CA MET A 254 13.28 -0.38 17.61
C MET A 254 12.18 -1.36 18.02
N THR A 255 12.54 -2.63 18.16
CA THR A 255 11.71 -3.61 18.85
C THR A 255 11.51 -3.15 20.28
N SER A 256 10.50 -2.30 20.51
CA SER A 256 10.09 -1.92 21.86
C SER A 256 9.43 -3.12 22.52
N HIS A 257 10.25 -3.99 23.10
CA HIS A 257 9.87 -4.78 24.25
C HIS A 257 9.60 -3.80 25.41
N SER A 258 8.40 -3.25 25.47
CA SER A 258 7.90 -2.55 26.66
C SER A 258 6.39 -2.36 26.55
N ASP A 259 5.63 -3.39 26.90
CA ASP A 259 4.30 -3.16 27.45
C ASP A 259 4.49 -2.43 28.79
N GLY A 260 4.26 -1.12 28.78
CA GLY A 260 4.15 -0.33 30.01
C GLY A 260 2.90 -0.75 30.80
N PRO A 261 2.95 -0.81 32.14
CA PRO A 261 1.91 -1.42 32.95
C PRO A 261 0.69 -0.50 33.03
N THR A 262 -0.42 -0.91 32.44
CA THR A 262 -1.74 -0.39 32.79
C THR A 262 -2.63 -1.52 33.30
N ALA A 263 -2.78 -1.51 34.63
CA ALA A 263 -3.90 -1.97 35.47
C ALA A 263 -4.60 -3.30 35.15
N LYS A 264 -4.58 -4.17 36.17
CA LYS A 264 -5.08 -5.54 36.33
C LYS A 264 -6.53 -5.78 35.89
N VAL A 265 -6.76 -7.06 35.48
CA VAL A 265 -7.96 -7.96 35.46
C VAL A 265 -7.97 -8.63 34.07
N ASP A 266 -7.71 -9.92 33.81
CA ASP A 266 -7.71 -11.17 34.59
C ASP A 266 -6.58 -12.10 34.11
N ASN A 267 -6.03 -12.88 35.05
CA ASN A 267 -5.12 -14.00 34.81
C ASN A 267 -5.88 -15.22 34.24
N PHE A 268 -6.22 -15.17 32.96
CA PHE A 268 -6.23 -16.39 32.15
C PHE A 268 -5.01 -16.31 31.24
N VAL A 269 -4.13 -17.31 31.30
CA VAL A 269 -3.08 -17.53 30.29
C VAL A 269 -3.80 -17.78 28.96
N SER A 270 -4.20 -16.70 28.29
CA SER A 270 -4.89 -16.77 27.01
C SER A 270 -3.84 -17.21 26.00
N CYS A 271 -3.83 -18.51 25.73
CA CYS A 271 -3.02 -19.16 24.72
C CYS A 271 -2.95 -18.25 23.47
N PRO A 272 -1.76 -17.97 22.90
CA PRO A 272 -1.62 -17.07 21.75
C PRO A 272 -2.60 -17.38 20.61
N ASN A 273 -2.90 -18.66 20.39
CA ASN A 273 -3.88 -19.11 19.40
C ASN A 273 -5.30 -18.66 19.72
N VAL A 274 -5.71 -18.58 21.00
CA VAL A 274 -7.02 -18.04 21.41
C VAL A 274 -7.13 -16.56 21.06
N LYS A 275 -6.09 -15.75 21.34
CA LYS A 275 -6.07 -14.33 20.96
C LYS A 275 -6.12 -14.13 19.45
N VAL A 276 -5.46 -14.99 18.67
CA VAL A 276 -5.53 -14.96 17.20
C VAL A 276 -6.91 -15.41 16.71
N CYS A 277 -7.47 -16.47 17.30
CA CYS A 277 -8.80 -17.00 17.00
C CYS A 277 -9.88 -15.94 17.19
N LEU A 278 -9.91 -15.28 18.36
CA LEU A 278 -10.86 -14.19 18.64
C LEU A 278 -10.77 -13.07 17.59
N ARG A 279 -9.55 -12.67 17.20
CA ARG A 279 -9.35 -11.68 16.13
C ARG A 279 -9.90 -12.16 14.78
N LYS A 280 -9.72 -13.44 14.43
CA LYS A 280 -10.26 -14.02 13.19
C LYS A 280 -11.79 -14.10 13.23
N VAL A 281 -12.39 -14.40 14.38
CA VAL A 281 -13.84 -14.37 14.57
C VAL A 281 -14.39 -12.95 14.39
N MET A 282 -13.75 -11.95 15.00
CA MET A 282 -14.13 -10.53 14.82
C MET A 282 -14.06 -10.07 13.36
N ASP A 283 -13.14 -10.63 12.58
CA ASP A 283 -13.02 -10.36 11.14
C ASP A 283 -14.02 -11.19 10.28
N GLY A 284 -14.83 -12.08 10.87
CA GLY A 284 -15.73 -12.99 10.14
C GLY A 284 -15.04 -14.17 9.45
N HIS A 285 -13.81 -14.50 9.84
CA HIS A 285 -13.00 -15.58 9.25
C HIS A 285 -13.09 -16.89 10.06
N PHE A 286 -14.30 -17.47 10.15
CA PHE A 286 -14.56 -18.63 11.03
C PHE A 286 -13.71 -19.86 10.72
N THR A 287 -13.56 -20.24 9.46
CA THR A 287 -12.71 -21.39 9.08
C THR A 287 -11.25 -21.17 9.48
N ALA A 288 -10.73 -19.95 9.34
CA ALA A 288 -9.38 -19.62 9.77
C ALA A 288 -9.25 -19.60 11.30
N ALA A 289 -10.29 -19.15 12.00
CA ALA A 289 -10.34 -19.15 13.47
C ALA A 289 -10.22 -20.57 14.03
N VAL A 290 -10.98 -21.53 13.48
CA VAL A 290 -10.89 -22.95 13.87
C VAL A 290 -9.50 -23.52 13.57
N LYS A 291 -8.96 -23.29 12.36
CA LYS A 291 -7.62 -23.78 11.98
C LYS A 291 -6.52 -23.26 12.91
N VAL A 292 -6.64 -22.04 13.40
CA VAL A 292 -5.68 -21.44 14.34
C VAL A 292 -5.68 -22.16 15.68
N LEU A 293 -6.83 -22.64 16.17
CA LEU A 293 -6.90 -23.37 17.44
C LEU A 293 -6.14 -24.70 17.38
N CYS A 294 -6.16 -25.38 16.22
CA CYS A 294 -5.44 -26.64 16.00
C CYS A 294 -3.98 -26.45 15.54
N SER A 295 -3.48 -25.22 15.44
CA SER A 295 -2.15 -24.93 14.94
C SER A 295 -1.08 -25.02 16.04
N SER A 296 0.09 -25.56 15.72
CA SER A 296 1.29 -25.48 16.58
C SER A 296 1.86 -24.06 16.70
N GLY A 297 1.31 -23.10 15.95
CA GLY A 297 1.67 -21.68 16.00
C GLY A 297 2.69 -21.26 14.95
N VAL A 298 3.20 -20.03 15.10
CA VAL A 298 4.26 -19.46 14.26
C VAL A 298 5.56 -19.57 15.04
N ALA A 299 6.63 -20.01 14.38
CA ALA A 299 7.95 -20.11 15.00
C ALA A 299 8.42 -18.72 15.47
N PRO A 300 9.05 -18.62 16.66
CA PRO A 300 9.57 -17.35 17.14
C PRO A 300 10.64 -16.81 16.19
N PHE A 301 10.71 -15.49 16.07
CA PHE A 301 11.77 -14.85 15.30
C PHE A 301 13.10 -15.02 16.03
N GLY A 302 14.10 -15.55 15.32
CA GLY A 302 15.42 -15.84 15.86
C GLY A 302 16.36 -16.39 14.80
N LYS A 303 17.66 -16.47 15.14
CA LYS A 303 18.70 -16.97 14.24
C LYS A 303 18.44 -18.41 13.78
N ASP A 304 17.89 -19.25 14.66
CA ASP A 304 17.61 -20.66 14.35
C ASP A 304 16.45 -20.80 13.35
N THR A 305 15.37 -20.04 13.55
CA THR A 305 14.26 -19.97 12.60
C THR A 305 14.72 -19.45 11.25
N LEU A 306 15.56 -18.41 11.23
CA LEU A 306 16.16 -17.87 10.01
C LEU A 306 17.00 -18.93 9.30
N ARG A 307 17.89 -19.63 10.02
CA ARG A 307 18.73 -20.70 9.47
C ARG A 307 17.89 -21.82 8.88
N ALA A 308 16.91 -22.33 9.63
CA ALA A 308 16.01 -23.39 9.16
C ALA A 308 15.17 -23.00 7.93
N LEU A 309 14.88 -21.71 7.76
CA LEU A 309 14.25 -21.19 6.55
C LEU A 309 15.24 -21.10 5.39
N VAL A 310 16.47 -20.63 5.62
CA VAL A 310 17.54 -20.58 4.61
C VAL A 310 17.89 -22.00 4.11
N ASP A 311 18.01 -22.97 5.01
CA ASP A 311 18.33 -24.37 4.68
C ASP A 311 17.27 -25.02 3.75
N LYS A 312 16.04 -24.50 3.75
CA LYS A 312 14.97 -24.96 2.85
C LYS A 312 15.01 -24.31 1.47
N HIS A 313 15.79 -23.26 1.26
CA HIS A 313 15.89 -22.56 -0.03
C HIS A 313 17.35 -22.62 -0.51
N PRO A 314 17.77 -23.77 -1.07
CA PRO A 314 19.12 -23.91 -1.58
C PRO A 314 19.38 -22.92 -2.71
N LYS A 315 20.61 -22.40 -2.77
CA LYS A 315 21.04 -21.57 -3.90
C LYS A 315 21.31 -22.48 -5.09
N LEU A 316 20.40 -22.47 -6.06
CA LEU A 316 20.51 -23.23 -7.30
C LEU A 316 20.94 -22.28 -8.44
N PRO A 317 21.62 -22.81 -9.48
CA PRO A 317 21.93 -22.00 -10.66
C PRO A 317 20.64 -21.46 -11.32
N PRO A 318 20.73 -20.32 -12.04
CA PRO A 318 19.63 -19.86 -12.88
C PRO A 318 19.17 -20.95 -13.86
N PRO A 319 17.86 -21.05 -14.14
CA PRO A 319 17.36 -22.06 -15.06
C PRO A 319 17.85 -21.80 -16.48
N THR A 320 18.00 -22.86 -17.26
CA THR A 320 18.19 -22.74 -18.71
C THR A 320 16.84 -22.50 -19.36
N MET A 321 16.68 -21.34 -20.01
CA MET A 321 15.46 -21.03 -20.75
C MET A 321 15.33 -21.96 -21.96
N PRO A 322 14.16 -22.55 -22.24
CA PRO A 322 13.98 -23.38 -23.42
C PRO A 322 14.23 -22.58 -24.71
N GLU A 323 14.87 -23.20 -25.70
CA GLU A 323 15.14 -22.56 -27.01
C GLU A 323 13.92 -22.56 -27.93
N THR A 324 12.92 -23.40 -27.64
CA THR A 324 11.73 -23.56 -28.49
C THR A 324 10.96 -22.26 -28.63
N LEU A 325 10.76 -21.83 -29.88
CA LEU A 325 9.87 -20.71 -30.22
C LEU A 325 8.43 -21.05 -29.82
N LEU A 326 7.76 -20.10 -29.18
CA LEU A 326 6.35 -20.25 -28.83
C LEU A 326 5.51 -20.20 -30.11
N SER A 327 4.86 -21.32 -30.44
CA SER A 327 3.99 -21.41 -31.62
C SER A 327 2.55 -20.99 -31.33
N GLU A 328 2.13 -20.99 -30.05
CA GLU A 328 0.74 -20.70 -29.67
C GLU A 328 0.59 -19.30 -29.08
N PRO A 329 -0.56 -18.63 -29.35
CA PRO A 329 -0.85 -17.35 -28.74
C PRO A 329 -1.04 -17.49 -27.22
N SER A 330 -0.68 -16.45 -26.48
CA SER A 330 -0.92 -16.40 -25.04
C SER A 330 -2.41 -16.44 -24.72
N LEU A 331 -2.74 -16.99 -23.55
CA LEU A 331 -4.09 -17.01 -23.02
C LEU A 331 -4.64 -15.58 -22.91
N VAL A 332 -5.83 -15.35 -23.46
CA VAL A 332 -6.59 -14.12 -23.32
C VAL A 332 -7.83 -14.39 -22.46
N THR A 333 -8.08 -13.52 -21.50
CA THR A 333 -9.25 -13.59 -20.60
C THR A 333 -10.17 -12.39 -20.76
N ASP A 334 -11.45 -12.60 -20.46
CA ASP A 334 -12.46 -11.56 -20.31
C ASP A 334 -12.62 -11.06 -18.86
N ALA A 335 -13.46 -10.02 -18.71
CA ALA A 335 -13.74 -9.36 -17.44
C ALA A 335 -14.53 -10.23 -16.45
N ASP A 336 -15.42 -11.10 -16.94
CA ASP A 336 -16.24 -11.98 -16.09
C ASP A 336 -15.37 -13.05 -15.43
N ASN A 337 -14.44 -13.61 -16.19
CA ASN A 337 -13.48 -14.57 -15.69
C ASN A 337 -12.56 -13.95 -14.62
N VAL A 338 -12.07 -12.73 -14.86
CA VAL A 338 -11.24 -11.98 -13.90
C VAL A 338 -12.04 -11.64 -12.64
N SER A 339 -13.26 -11.12 -12.78
CA SER A 339 -14.17 -10.82 -11.66
C SER A 339 -14.43 -12.07 -10.82
N GLY A 340 -14.73 -13.20 -11.46
CA GLY A 340 -14.88 -14.49 -10.81
C GLY A 340 -13.62 -14.92 -10.03
N CYS A 341 -12.44 -14.72 -10.60
CA CYS A 341 -11.17 -15.04 -9.92
C CYS A 341 -10.92 -14.17 -8.68
N ILE A 342 -11.26 -12.86 -8.75
CA ILE A 342 -11.17 -11.92 -7.63
C ILE A 342 -12.15 -12.34 -6.52
N LYS A 343 -13.42 -12.58 -6.87
CA LYS A 343 -14.48 -13.00 -5.91
C LYS A 343 -14.16 -14.35 -5.27
N ALA A 344 -13.43 -15.23 -5.96
CA ALA A 344 -13.05 -16.55 -5.47
C ALA A 344 -11.83 -16.54 -4.51
N PHE A 345 -11.23 -15.39 -4.17
CA PHE A 345 -10.21 -15.37 -3.12
C PHE A 345 -10.85 -15.63 -1.74
N PRO A 346 -10.26 -16.50 -0.89
CA PRO A 346 -10.74 -16.68 0.46
C PRO A 346 -10.73 -15.36 1.25
N LYS A 347 -11.80 -15.10 2.01
CA LYS A 347 -11.87 -13.93 2.90
C LYS A 347 -10.68 -13.91 3.85
N GLY A 348 -10.06 -12.73 4.00
CA GLY A 348 -8.91 -12.56 4.89
C GLY A 348 -7.61 -13.15 4.38
N THR A 349 -7.50 -13.45 3.08
CA THR A 349 -6.23 -13.87 2.47
C THR A 349 -5.14 -12.81 2.72
N SER A 350 -3.94 -13.28 3.07
CA SER A 350 -2.79 -12.43 3.32
C SER A 350 -2.31 -11.74 2.02
N CYS A 351 -1.68 -10.58 2.17
CA CYS A 351 -1.05 -9.82 1.08
C CYS A 351 0.42 -10.20 0.92
N GLY A 352 1.00 -9.87 -0.23
CA GLY A 352 2.44 -9.92 -0.46
C GLY A 352 3.15 -8.67 0.07
N ARG A 353 4.39 -8.44 -0.40
CA ARG A 353 5.20 -7.27 -0.01
C ARG A 353 4.59 -5.93 -0.44
N ASP A 354 3.81 -5.92 -1.52
CA ASP A 354 3.08 -4.75 -2.04
C ASP A 354 1.97 -4.25 -1.10
N GLY A 355 1.55 -5.07 -0.13
CA GLY A 355 0.49 -4.72 0.81
C GLY A 355 -0.92 -4.68 0.22
N LEU A 356 -1.10 -5.04 -1.06
CA LEU A 356 -2.40 -5.15 -1.71
C LEU A 356 -3.13 -6.40 -1.21
N ARG A 357 -4.43 -6.30 -0.93
CA ARG A 357 -5.29 -7.42 -0.52
C ARG A 357 -6.37 -7.65 -1.57
N ALA A 358 -6.82 -8.90 -1.71
CA ALA A 358 -8.02 -9.20 -2.51
C ALA A 358 -9.23 -8.38 -2.04
N GLN A 359 -9.35 -8.14 -0.72
CA GLN A 359 -10.38 -7.28 -0.15
C GLN A 359 -10.28 -5.83 -0.64
N HIS A 360 -9.09 -5.30 -0.93
CA HIS A 360 -8.95 -3.94 -1.48
C HIS A 360 -9.51 -3.84 -2.89
N LEU A 361 -9.34 -4.88 -3.70
CA LEU A 361 -9.97 -4.95 -5.04
C LEU A 361 -11.49 -5.01 -4.93
N LEU A 362 -12.01 -5.86 -4.02
CA LEU A 362 -13.45 -5.94 -3.77
C LEU A 362 -14.03 -4.62 -3.23
N ASP A 363 -13.30 -3.96 -2.33
CA ASP A 363 -13.71 -2.66 -1.79
C ASP A 363 -13.66 -1.56 -2.86
N ALA A 364 -12.77 -1.67 -3.85
CA ALA A 364 -12.67 -0.71 -4.95
C ALA A 364 -13.83 -0.82 -5.96
N PHE A 365 -14.50 -1.98 -6.06
CA PHE A 365 -15.71 -2.16 -6.87
C PHE A 365 -16.97 -1.53 -6.23
N CYS A 366 -16.82 -0.36 -5.60
CA CYS A 366 -17.90 0.36 -4.96
C CYS A 366 -19.01 0.73 -5.97
N GLY A 367 -20.23 0.24 -5.72
CA GLY A 367 -21.38 0.44 -6.61
C GLY A 367 -21.31 -0.49 -7.82
N GLU A 368 -21.63 -1.77 -7.59
CA GLU A 368 -21.72 -2.79 -8.65
C GLU A 368 -22.69 -2.29 -9.75
N GLY A 369 -22.24 -2.28 -11.00
CA GLY A 369 -22.96 -1.68 -12.14
C GLY A 369 -22.70 -0.18 -12.38
N SER A 370 -21.75 0.44 -11.66
CA SER A 370 -21.28 1.79 -11.98
C SER A 370 -20.20 1.80 -13.06
N ALA A 371 -20.21 2.82 -13.93
CA ALA A 371 -19.20 2.99 -14.99
C ALA A 371 -17.75 3.01 -14.46
N ILE A 372 -17.54 3.42 -13.21
CA ILE A 372 -16.22 3.43 -12.56
C ILE A 372 -15.79 2.00 -12.22
N SER A 373 -16.68 1.19 -11.66
CA SER A 373 -16.40 -0.22 -11.36
C SER A 373 -16.11 -1.01 -12.63
N ASP A 374 -16.90 -0.80 -13.68
CA ASP A 374 -16.72 -1.47 -14.97
C ASP A 374 -15.41 -1.05 -15.64
N GLY A 375 -15.10 0.25 -15.62
CA GLY A 375 -13.85 0.79 -16.11
C GLY A 375 -12.63 0.25 -15.36
N LEU A 376 -12.72 0.07 -14.04
CA LEU A 376 -11.66 -0.53 -13.24
C LEU A 376 -11.51 -2.03 -13.54
N LEU A 377 -12.59 -2.78 -13.62
CA LEU A 377 -12.55 -4.21 -13.95
C LEU A 377 -11.94 -4.44 -15.34
N LYS A 378 -12.30 -3.60 -16.32
CA LYS A 378 -11.69 -3.61 -17.66
C LYS A 378 -10.18 -3.34 -17.59
N ALA A 379 -9.74 -2.33 -16.83
CA ALA A 379 -8.32 -2.03 -16.66
C ALA A 379 -7.56 -3.19 -15.98
N ILE A 380 -8.12 -3.80 -14.94
CA ILE A 380 -7.53 -5.00 -14.31
C ILE A 380 -7.43 -6.14 -15.32
N THR A 381 -8.47 -6.36 -16.14
CA THR A 381 -8.49 -7.40 -17.17
C THR A 381 -7.41 -7.18 -18.23
N CYS A 382 -7.24 -5.94 -18.71
CA CYS A 382 -6.17 -5.58 -19.63
C CYS A 382 -4.78 -5.84 -19.03
N MET A 383 -4.54 -5.44 -17.78
CA MET A 383 -3.28 -5.71 -17.10
C MET A 383 -3.01 -7.21 -16.89
N VAL A 384 -4.05 -8.00 -16.57
CA VAL A 384 -3.93 -9.47 -16.49
C VAL A 384 -3.51 -10.06 -17.84
N ASN A 385 -4.13 -9.63 -18.94
CA ASN A 385 -3.77 -10.08 -20.28
C ASN A 385 -2.34 -9.64 -20.68
N LEU A 386 -1.89 -8.45 -20.27
CA LEU A 386 -0.49 -8.04 -20.43
C LEU A 386 0.46 -8.99 -19.71
N CYS A 387 0.18 -9.31 -18.43
CA CYS A 387 1.00 -10.27 -17.67
C CYS A 387 1.01 -11.67 -18.31
N LEU A 388 -0.14 -12.18 -18.76
CA LEU A 388 -0.26 -13.49 -19.43
C LEU A 388 0.57 -13.54 -20.72
N ASN A 389 0.72 -12.41 -21.40
CA ASN A 389 1.56 -12.23 -22.58
C ASN A 389 3.03 -11.89 -22.23
N GLY A 390 3.44 -12.02 -20.96
CA GLY A 390 4.80 -11.71 -20.52
C GLY A 390 5.21 -10.23 -20.65
N ARG A 391 4.24 -9.32 -20.82
CA ARG A 391 4.45 -7.87 -20.98
C ARG A 391 4.56 -7.17 -19.62
N CYS A 392 5.56 -7.57 -18.85
CA CYS A 392 5.97 -6.92 -17.61
C CYS A 392 7.49 -6.75 -17.62
N PRO A 393 8.05 -5.60 -17.20
CA PRO A 393 9.48 -5.38 -17.22
C PRO A 393 10.23 -6.47 -16.45
N LYS A 394 11.17 -7.14 -17.11
CA LYS A 394 11.92 -8.28 -16.52
C LYS A 394 12.65 -7.91 -15.22
N VAL A 395 13.09 -6.67 -15.09
CA VAL A 395 13.73 -6.15 -13.87
C VAL A 395 12.81 -6.23 -12.64
N LEU A 396 11.49 -6.27 -12.84
CA LEU A 396 10.51 -6.38 -11.76
C LEU A 396 10.11 -7.83 -11.43
N ALA A 397 10.58 -8.81 -12.19
CA ALA A 397 10.23 -10.22 -12.00
C ALA A 397 10.58 -10.72 -10.61
N GLU A 398 11.75 -10.34 -10.08
CA GLU A 398 12.20 -10.72 -8.73
C GLU A 398 11.22 -10.25 -7.64
N PHE A 399 10.62 -9.06 -7.81
CA PHE A 399 9.68 -8.48 -6.87
C PHE A 399 8.27 -9.06 -7.01
N VAL A 400 7.81 -9.28 -8.23
CA VAL A 400 6.50 -9.89 -8.50
C VAL A 400 6.48 -11.36 -8.09
N ALA A 401 7.57 -12.08 -8.33
CA ALA A 401 7.80 -13.45 -7.89
C ALA A 401 8.15 -13.56 -6.39
N SER A 402 8.48 -12.44 -5.72
CA SER A 402 8.76 -12.45 -4.29
C SER A 402 7.55 -12.86 -3.44
N ALA A 403 7.84 -13.34 -2.23
CA ALA A 403 6.82 -13.64 -1.24
C ALA A 403 7.38 -13.50 0.19
N PRO A 404 6.67 -12.81 1.11
CA PRO A 404 6.94 -12.94 2.53
C PRO A 404 6.72 -14.38 3.01
N LEU A 405 7.65 -14.88 3.82
CA LEU A 405 7.55 -16.17 4.51
C LEU A 405 6.94 -16.01 5.89
N THR A 406 5.98 -16.89 6.19
CA THR A 406 5.50 -17.16 7.54
C THR A 406 5.99 -18.54 7.98
N PRO A 407 6.88 -18.64 8.99
CA PRO A 407 7.37 -19.93 9.49
C PRO A 407 6.34 -20.57 10.42
N LEU A 408 5.55 -21.53 9.94
CA LEU A 408 4.64 -22.29 10.79
C LEU A 408 5.39 -23.41 11.50
N LEU A 409 5.09 -23.63 12.78
CA LEU A 409 5.57 -24.79 13.51
C LEU A 409 4.78 -26.03 13.07
N LYS A 410 5.48 -27.14 12.90
CA LYS A 410 4.92 -28.48 12.79
C LYS A 410 4.79 -29.11 14.19
N PRO A 411 4.00 -30.20 14.34
CA PRO A 411 3.94 -30.96 15.58
C PRO A 411 5.28 -31.56 16.03
N ASP A 412 6.17 -31.87 15.08
CA ASP A 412 7.53 -32.41 15.31
C ASP A 412 8.58 -31.31 15.60
N ASN A 413 8.14 -30.08 15.89
CA ASN A 413 8.99 -28.90 16.07
C ASN A 413 9.75 -28.45 14.81
N GLY A 414 9.52 -29.08 13.66
CA GLY A 414 10.05 -28.62 12.38
C GLY A 414 9.35 -27.36 11.86
N ILE A 415 9.98 -26.63 10.95
CA ILE A 415 9.41 -25.41 10.37
C ILE A 415 8.81 -25.69 8.99
N ARG A 416 7.60 -25.17 8.72
CA ARG A 416 6.98 -25.13 7.39
C ARG A 416 6.90 -23.68 6.91
N PRO A 417 7.72 -23.26 5.93
CA PRO A 417 7.61 -21.95 5.34
C PRO A 417 6.30 -21.85 4.54
N ILE A 418 5.52 -20.81 4.78
CA ILE A 418 4.39 -20.43 3.94
C ILE A 418 4.76 -19.14 3.20
N ALA A 419 4.95 -19.25 1.89
CA ALA A 419 5.17 -18.13 1.00
C ALA A 419 3.83 -17.52 0.55
N VAL A 420 3.61 -16.24 0.80
CA VAL A 420 2.40 -15.52 0.37
C VAL A 420 2.75 -14.53 -0.74
N GLY A 421 2.57 -14.92 -2.00
CA GLY A 421 2.80 -14.03 -3.14
C GLY A 421 1.83 -12.83 -3.19
N ALA A 422 2.25 -11.77 -3.91
CA ALA A 422 1.45 -10.59 -4.19
C ALA A 422 0.10 -10.94 -4.84
N ILE A 423 -0.91 -10.10 -4.61
CA ILE A 423 -2.26 -10.35 -5.12
C ILE A 423 -2.29 -10.33 -6.66
N TRP A 424 -1.51 -9.47 -7.30
CA TRP A 424 -1.36 -9.47 -8.76
C TRP A 424 -0.84 -10.80 -9.28
N ARG A 425 0.27 -11.32 -8.73
CA ARG A 425 0.83 -12.62 -9.11
C ARG A 425 -0.22 -13.74 -8.98
N ARG A 426 -0.93 -13.76 -7.85
CA ARG A 426 -1.94 -14.79 -7.55
C ARG A 426 -3.17 -14.66 -8.44
N LEU A 427 -3.60 -13.45 -8.78
CA LEU A 427 -4.74 -13.21 -9.67
C LEU A 427 -4.43 -13.70 -11.09
N VAL A 428 -3.29 -13.27 -11.65
CA VAL A 428 -2.86 -13.68 -13.01
C VAL A 428 -2.71 -15.20 -13.08
N SER A 429 -2.03 -15.81 -12.10
CA SER A 429 -1.83 -17.27 -12.07
C SER A 429 -3.15 -18.02 -11.90
N LYS A 430 -4.12 -17.47 -11.16
CA LYS A 430 -5.45 -18.07 -11.01
C LYS A 430 -6.26 -18.03 -12.30
N VAL A 431 -6.18 -16.92 -13.04
CA VAL A 431 -6.76 -16.79 -14.38
C VAL A 431 -6.11 -17.79 -15.34
N ALA A 432 -4.77 -17.87 -15.33
CA ALA A 432 -4.02 -18.86 -16.12
C ALA A 432 -4.51 -20.29 -15.83
N MET A 433 -4.58 -20.68 -14.56
CA MET A 433 -5.07 -22.01 -14.15
C MET A 433 -6.53 -22.25 -14.48
N ARG A 434 -7.39 -21.21 -14.55
CA ARG A 434 -8.77 -21.37 -15.02
C ARG A 434 -8.84 -21.63 -16.52
N GLY A 435 -7.90 -21.09 -17.29
CA GLY A 435 -7.76 -21.35 -18.73
C GLY A 435 -7.29 -22.77 -19.04
N VAL A 436 -6.19 -23.22 -18.43
CA VAL A 436 -5.57 -24.52 -18.78
C VAL A 436 -5.92 -25.66 -17.84
N GLY A 437 -6.53 -25.38 -16.68
CA GLY A 437 -6.65 -26.35 -15.58
C GLY A 437 -7.49 -27.59 -15.90
N LYS A 438 -8.54 -27.46 -16.72
CA LYS A 438 -9.36 -28.62 -17.13
C LYS A 438 -8.58 -29.58 -18.02
N GLU A 439 -7.82 -29.04 -18.97
CA GLU A 439 -6.97 -29.83 -19.85
C GLU A 439 -5.85 -30.50 -19.06
N MET A 440 -5.22 -29.78 -18.13
CA MET A 440 -4.18 -30.34 -17.29
C MET A 440 -4.69 -31.40 -16.31
N ALA A 441 -5.88 -31.23 -15.74
CA ALA A 441 -6.50 -32.28 -14.93
C ALA A 441 -6.73 -33.56 -15.77
N LYS A 442 -7.14 -33.41 -17.04
CA LYS A 442 -7.30 -34.55 -17.97
C LYS A 442 -5.96 -35.19 -18.35
N TYR A 443 -4.94 -34.38 -18.64
CA TYR A 443 -3.61 -34.88 -19.01
C TYR A 443 -2.94 -35.64 -17.86
N LEU A 444 -3.02 -35.09 -16.66
CA LEU A 444 -2.48 -35.71 -15.45
C LEU A 444 -3.27 -36.96 -15.04
N GLY A 445 -4.57 -36.99 -15.36
CA GLY A 445 -5.41 -38.18 -15.37
C GLY A 445 -5.41 -38.93 -14.04
N ASP A 446 -5.45 -40.27 -14.13
CA ASP A 446 -5.58 -41.18 -12.99
C ASP A 446 -4.30 -41.34 -12.15
N PHE A 447 -3.22 -40.65 -12.52
CA PHE A 447 -1.93 -40.74 -11.83
C PHE A 447 -1.70 -39.61 -10.83
N GLN A 448 -2.49 -38.54 -10.88
CA GLN A 448 -2.28 -37.34 -10.06
C GLN A 448 -3.60 -36.73 -9.60
N TYR A 449 -3.90 -36.94 -8.32
CA TYR A 449 -5.15 -36.49 -7.69
C TYR A 449 -5.06 -35.12 -7.02
N GLY A 450 -3.86 -34.50 -6.98
CA GLY A 450 -3.63 -33.20 -6.36
C GLY A 450 -3.98 -31.99 -7.23
N VAL A 451 -4.26 -32.18 -8.53
CA VAL A 451 -4.48 -31.07 -9.49
C VAL A 451 -5.83 -31.21 -10.16
N GLY A 452 -6.77 -30.33 -9.81
CA GLY A 452 -8.06 -30.21 -10.51
C GLY A 452 -9.06 -31.35 -10.27
N ILE A 453 -8.74 -32.32 -9.40
CA ILE A 453 -9.63 -33.43 -9.02
C ILE A 453 -10.34 -33.10 -7.71
N SER A 454 -11.68 -33.08 -7.72
CA SER A 454 -12.48 -32.85 -6.52
C SER A 454 -12.28 -34.00 -5.52
N ASN A 455 -12.02 -33.68 -4.26
CA ASN A 455 -11.78 -34.65 -3.18
C ASN A 455 -10.66 -35.67 -3.51
N GLY A 456 -9.64 -35.25 -4.25
CA GLY A 456 -8.59 -36.15 -4.71
C GLY A 456 -7.78 -36.81 -3.59
N ALA A 457 -7.51 -36.09 -2.49
CA ALA A 457 -6.80 -36.64 -1.34
C ALA A 457 -7.63 -37.72 -0.62
N GLU A 458 -8.92 -37.48 -0.44
CA GLU A 458 -9.87 -38.44 0.12
C GLU A 458 -10.01 -39.67 -0.77
N ALA A 459 -10.07 -39.48 -2.10
CA ALA A 459 -10.12 -40.57 -3.07
C ALA A 459 -8.89 -41.49 -2.99
N VAL A 460 -7.68 -40.92 -2.90
CA VAL A 460 -6.45 -41.70 -2.72
C VAL A 460 -6.48 -42.49 -1.41
N LEU A 461 -6.85 -41.83 -0.30
CA LEU A 461 -6.92 -42.48 1.02
C LEU A 461 -7.93 -43.64 1.05
N HIS A 462 -9.14 -43.42 0.55
CA HIS A 462 -10.19 -44.45 0.56
C HIS A 462 -9.86 -45.61 -0.38
N SER A 463 -9.32 -45.34 -1.57
CA SER A 463 -8.90 -46.38 -2.51
C SER A 463 -7.78 -47.24 -1.95
N ALA A 464 -6.75 -46.63 -1.35
CA ALA A 464 -5.64 -47.35 -0.72
C ALA A 464 -6.15 -48.21 0.45
N ASN A 465 -6.97 -47.66 1.34
CA ASN A 465 -7.54 -48.41 2.47
C ASN A 465 -8.42 -49.58 2.00
N ARG A 466 -9.23 -49.39 0.95
CA ARG A 466 -10.03 -50.47 0.39
C ARG A 466 -9.14 -51.60 -0.14
N PHE A 467 -8.13 -51.26 -0.94
CA PHE A 467 -7.20 -52.25 -1.50
C PHE A 467 -6.48 -53.03 -0.40
N LEU A 468 -5.95 -52.32 0.61
CA LEU A 468 -5.31 -52.97 1.75
C LEU A 468 -6.28 -53.89 2.50
N ASN A 469 -7.52 -53.46 2.75
CA ASN A 469 -8.50 -54.32 3.43
C ASN A 469 -8.87 -55.57 2.63
N GLU A 470 -8.91 -55.48 1.30
CA GLU A 470 -9.26 -56.61 0.43
C GLU A 470 -8.11 -57.61 0.28
N PHE A 471 -6.86 -57.14 0.27
CA PHE A 471 -5.69 -57.96 -0.04
C PHE A 471 -4.66 -58.09 1.10
N HIS A 472 -4.97 -57.66 2.33
CA HIS A 472 -4.02 -57.70 3.45
C HIS A 472 -3.48 -59.10 3.79
N SER A 473 -4.19 -60.17 3.42
CA SER A 473 -3.76 -61.55 3.63
C SER A 473 -2.85 -62.10 2.53
N ASP A 474 -2.73 -61.40 1.40
CA ASP A 474 -1.86 -61.78 0.29
C ASP A 474 -0.42 -61.31 0.56
N GLY A 475 0.41 -62.22 1.06
CA GLY A 475 1.82 -61.97 1.36
C GLY A 475 2.71 -61.68 0.13
N SER A 476 2.17 -61.73 -1.09
CA SER A 476 2.90 -61.37 -2.31
C SER A 476 2.84 -59.86 -2.63
N LEU A 477 2.00 -59.10 -1.94
CA LEU A 477 1.79 -57.67 -2.19
C LEU A 477 2.44 -56.79 -1.11
N ALA A 478 2.99 -55.66 -1.53
CA ALA A 478 3.56 -54.65 -0.65
C ALA A 478 3.17 -53.23 -1.12
N MET A 479 2.94 -52.32 -0.17
CA MET A 479 2.69 -50.91 -0.46
C MET A 479 3.93 -50.08 -0.18
N LEU A 480 4.46 -49.41 -1.21
CA LEU A 480 5.58 -48.48 -1.09
C LEU A 480 5.07 -47.04 -0.97
N THR A 481 5.46 -46.35 0.09
CA THR A 481 5.23 -44.91 0.24
C THR A 481 6.51 -44.14 -0.08
N VAL A 482 6.41 -43.14 -0.94
CA VAL A 482 7.53 -42.29 -1.37
C VAL A 482 7.19 -40.85 -1.04
N ASP A 483 8.12 -40.14 -0.40
CA ASP A 483 8.00 -38.70 -0.10
C ASP A 483 9.19 -37.94 -0.68
N PHE A 484 8.92 -36.79 -1.29
CA PHE A 484 9.95 -35.95 -1.87
C PHE A 484 10.45 -34.94 -0.83
N THR A 485 11.75 -34.96 -0.56
CA THR A 485 12.36 -33.98 0.32
C THR A 485 12.26 -32.59 -0.31
N ASN A 486 11.68 -31.63 0.41
CA ASN A 486 11.65 -30.20 0.01
C ASN A 486 11.20 -29.94 -1.44
N ALA A 487 10.22 -30.72 -1.91
CA ALA A 487 9.89 -30.87 -3.33
C ALA A 487 9.83 -29.55 -4.11
N PHE A 488 9.06 -28.57 -3.64
CA PHE A 488 8.89 -27.29 -4.36
C PHE A 488 10.19 -26.53 -4.61
N ASN A 489 11.15 -26.59 -3.69
CA ASN A 489 12.41 -25.85 -3.78
C ASN A 489 13.53 -26.66 -4.44
N LEU A 490 13.34 -27.98 -4.63
CA LEU A 490 14.31 -28.87 -5.27
C LEU A 490 13.91 -29.29 -6.69
N VAL A 491 12.72 -28.92 -7.17
CA VAL A 491 12.32 -29.15 -8.58
C VAL A 491 13.26 -28.39 -9.51
N ASP A 492 13.77 -29.06 -10.54
CA ASP A 492 14.57 -28.44 -11.58
C ASP A 492 13.71 -27.46 -12.41
N ARG A 493 14.01 -26.16 -12.28
CA ARG A 493 13.25 -25.10 -12.95
C ARG A 493 13.39 -25.15 -14.47
N SER A 494 14.54 -25.59 -15.00
CA SER A 494 14.73 -25.73 -16.45
C SER A 494 13.75 -26.75 -17.05
N THR A 495 13.55 -27.87 -16.36
CA THR A 495 12.60 -28.91 -16.72
C THR A 495 11.17 -28.43 -16.54
N LEU A 496 10.85 -27.72 -15.45
CA LEU A 496 9.54 -27.11 -15.25
C LEU A 496 9.17 -26.16 -16.40
N LEU A 497 10.08 -25.26 -16.79
CA LEU A 497 9.83 -24.31 -17.90
C LEU A 497 9.65 -25.03 -19.23
N ARG A 498 10.45 -26.08 -19.50
CA ARG A 498 10.32 -26.92 -20.69
C ARG A 498 8.96 -27.61 -20.75
N GLU A 499 8.55 -28.28 -19.67
CA GLU A 499 7.27 -28.98 -19.60
C GLU A 499 6.09 -28.02 -19.75
N VAL A 500 6.15 -26.82 -19.15
CA VAL A 500 5.09 -25.81 -19.32
C VAL A 500 5.02 -25.33 -20.75
N ARG A 501 6.15 -25.05 -21.43
CA ARG A 501 6.12 -24.68 -22.85
C ARG A 501 5.60 -25.80 -23.75
N THR A 502 5.84 -27.07 -23.40
CA THR A 502 5.36 -28.21 -24.16
C THR A 502 3.88 -28.53 -23.92
N ARG A 503 3.40 -28.43 -22.68
CA ARG A 503 2.06 -28.90 -22.28
C ARG A 503 1.04 -27.78 -22.07
N CYS A 504 1.50 -26.56 -21.81
CA CYS A 504 0.68 -25.39 -21.52
C CYS A 504 1.28 -24.13 -22.17
N PRO A 505 1.57 -24.15 -23.49
CA PRO A 505 2.27 -23.05 -24.16
C PRO A 505 1.54 -21.70 -24.01
N SER A 506 0.21 -21.69 -23.94
CA SER A 506 -0.61 -20.47 -23.79
C SER A 506 -0.37 -19.68 -22.50
N ILE A 507 0.16 -20.30 -21.43
CA ILE A 507 0.49 -19.60 -20.17
C ILE A 507 2.01 -19.50 -19.93
N SER A 508 2.82 -20.02 -20.86
CA SER A 508 4.26 -20.14 -20.68
C SER A 508 4.96 -18.82 -20.44
N LEU A 509 4.60 -17.73 -21.13
CA LEU A 509 5.23 -16.43 -20.95
C LEU A 509 5.10 -15.88 -19.52
N TRP A 510 3.96 -16.12 -18.86
CA TRP A 510 3.78 -15.75 -17.46
C TRP A 510 4.60 -16.63 -16.51
N VAL A 511 4.71 -17.92 -16.81
CA VAL A 511 5.53 -18.86 -16.03
C VAL A 511 7.02 -18.54 -16.20
N ASP A 512 7.48 -18.28 -17.43
CA ASP A 512 8.82 -17.83 -17.77
C ASP A 512 9.18 -16.54 -17.04
N PHE A 513 8.25 -15.58 -16.98
CA PHE A 513 8.44 -14.34 -16.23
C PHE A 513 8.69 -14.62 -14.73
N LEU A 514 7.88 -15.48 -14.11
CA LEU A 514 7.95 -15.79 -12.68
C LEU A 514 9.12 -16.69 -12.28
N TYR A 515 9.43 -17.71 -13.08
CA TYR A 515 10.35 -18.79 -12.73
C TYR A 515 11.64 -18.81 -13.56
N GLY A 516 11.75 -17.99 -14.60
CA GLY A 516 12.95 -17.87 -15.44
C GLY A 516 14.10 -17.08 -14.79
N GLN A 517 13.83 -16.39 -13.68
CA GLN A 517 14.84 -15.64 -12.91
C GLN A 517 14.80 -16.05 -11.43
N SER A 518 15.75 -15.56 -10.65
CA SER A 518 15.71 -15.65 -9.18
C SER A 518 14.56 -14.81 -8.62
N ALA A 519 13.98 -15.26 -7.51
CA ALA A 519 12.97 -14.52 -6.75
C ALA A 519 13.55 -14.10 -5.39
N SER A 520 13.15 -12.95 -4.85
CA SER A 520 13.54 -12.57 -3.48
C SER A 520 12.59 -13.18 -2.46
N ILE A 521 13.15 -13.74 -1.39
CA ILE A 521 12.39 -14.29 -0.28
C ILE A 521 12.75 -13.46 0.95
N SER A 522 11.75 -12.98 1.71
CA SER A 522 12.01 -12.32 2.99
C SER A 522 11.11 -12.88 4.06
N GLY A 523 11.61 -12.96 5.29
CA GLY A 523 10.78 -13.31 6.42
C GLY A 523 9.90 -12.14 6.83
N CYS A 524 8.67 -12.43 7.25
CA CYS A 524 7.79 -11.42 7.83
C CYS A 524 8.42 -10.89 9.13
N GLY A 525 9.05 -9.71 9.13
CA GLY A 525 9.70 -9.13 10.32
C GLY A 525 11.17 -9.53 10.54
N ILE A 526 11.85 -10.02 9.49
CA ILE A 526 13.30 -10.21 9.49
C ILE A 526 13.87 -9.19 8.49
N ASP A 527 14.89 -8.43 8.89
CA ASP A 527 15.72 -7.71 7.93
C ASP A 527 16.33 -8.76 6.99
N GLU A 528 16.10 -8.56 5.69
CA GLU A 528 16.58 -9.32 4.52
C GLU A 528 17.19 -10.71 4.77
N MET A 529 16.48 -11.75 4.31
CA MET A 529 17.18 -12.97 3.92
C MET A 529 18.00 -12.68 2.66
N PRO A 530 19.20 -13.27 2.51
CA PRO A 530 19.91 -13.20 1.24
C PRO A 530 18.99 -13.72 0.12
N PRO A 531 19.07 -13.15 -1.10
CA PRO A 531 18.28 -13.62 -2.23
C PRO A 531 18.46 -15.12 -2.36
N ALA A 532 17.34 -15.83 -2.30
CA ALA A 532 17.28 -17.27 -2.36
C ALA A 532 16.42 -17.62 -3.56
N SER A 533 16.98 -18.39 -4.50
CA SER A 533 16.24 -18.90 -5.65
C SER A 533 15.12 -19.83 -5.17
N ALA A 534 13.90 -19.32 -5.03
CA ALA A 534 12.68 -20.14 -5.05
C ALA A 534 12.27 -20.45 -6.49
#